data_AF-A0A4R6M1E3-F1
#
_entry.id   AF-A0A4R6M1E3-F1
#
_cell.length_a   1.000
_cell.length_b   1.000
_cell.length_c   1.000
_cell.angle_alpha   90.00
_cell.angle_beta   90.00
_cell.angle_gamma   90.00
#
_symmetry.space_group_name_H-M   'P 1'
#
loop_
_entity.id
_entity.type
_entity.pdbx_description
1 polymer ?
#
loop_
_entity_poly.entity_id
_entity_poly.type
_entity_poly.pdbx_seq_one_letter_code
_entity_poly.pdbx_strand_id
1 'polypeptide(L)'
;MSGKHVVVQGATVKCKFSEKPQTDILKVKSQNKHFANDKDAEKKLIATTKETGQTLEKNTFGNCKLQPTGSSYKPCQAVITQWNGAYEKVTLSNQGKILVEDSKATCPIGGPDCITVDKHGQKAEPSKQNVRNANDMISNQINPLVNMAEFRERLEDHDSICK
;
A
#
# COMPACT_ATOMS: atom_id res chain seq x y z
N MET A 1 -17.61 6.73 -6.99
CA MET A 1 -16.39 6.04 -6.53
C MET A 1 -16.61 5.66 -5.08
N SER A 2 -17.06 4.43 -4.82
CA SER A 2 -17.27 3.97 -3.44
C SER A 2 -15.90 3.68 -2.84
N GLY A 3 -15.39 4.56 -1.98
CA GLY A 3 -14.38 4.35 -0.92
C GLY A 3 -13.07 3.58 -1.15
N LYS A 4 -12.84 2.94 -2.30
CA LYS A 4 -11.76 1.95 -2.43
C LYS A 4 -10.40 2.59 -2.62
N HIS A 5 -9.45 2.18 -1.81
CA HIS A 5 -8.07 2.65 -1.89
C HIS A 5 -7.23 1.79 -2.84
N VAL A 6 -6.43 2.49 -3.66
CA VAL A 6 -5.40 1.89 -4.50
C VAL A 6 -4.24 1.38 -3.63
N VAL A 7 -3.68 0.24 -3.99
CA VAL A 7 -2.53 -0.35 -3.31
C VAL A 7 -1.25 0.30 -3.85
N VAL A 8 -0.38 0.78 -2.98
CA VAL A 8 0.90 1.39 -3.34
C VAL A 8 2.09 0.63 -2.74
N GLN A 9 3.29 0.99 -3.18
CA GLN A 9 4.57 0.61 -2.57
C GLN A 9 4.49 0.75 -1.04
N GLY A 10 4.89 -0.30 -0.32
CA GLY A 10 4.81 -0.31 1.14
C GLY A 10 3.50 -0.85 1.69
N ALA A 11 2.58 -1.29 0.82
CA ALA A 11 1.37 -1.99 1.24
C ALA A 11 1.71 -3.26 2.01
N THR A 12 0.90 -3.55 3.03
CA THR A 12 1.08 -4.73 3.87
C THR A 12 0.11 -5.82 3.43
N VAL A 13 0.62 -7.04 3.21
CA VAL A 13 -0.16 -8.21 2.81
C VAL A 13 -0.09 -9.30 3.87
N LYS A 14 -1.12 -10.14 3.93
CA LYS A 14 -1.23 -11.28 4.86
C LYS A 14 -1.71 -12.54 4.16
N CYS A 15 -1.21 -13.69 4.59
CA CYS A 15 -1.66 -15.00 4.11
C CYS A 15 -2.61 -15.66 5.12
N LYS A 16 -3.75 -16.17 4.64
CA LYS A 16 -4.75 -16.86 5.48
C LYS A 16 -4.25 -18.18 6.09
N PHE A 17 -3.31 -18.84 5.41
CA PHE A 17 -2.79 -20.16 5.79
C PHE A 17 -1.51 -20.08 6.63
N SER A 18 -1.12 -18.88 7.04
CA SER A 18 0.00 -18.77 7.97
C SER A 18 -0.37 -19.32 9.35
N GLU A 19 0.56 -20.05 9.96
CA GLU A 19 0.40 -20.59 11.30
C GLU A 19 0.30 -19.49 12.35
N LYS A 20 1.22 -18.52 12.28
CA LYS A 20 1.24 -17.30 13.08
C LYS A 20 0.97 -16.13 12.15
N PRO A 21 -0.02 -15.26 12.40
CA PRO A 21 -0.38 -14.18 11.50
C PRO A 21 0.82 -13.23 11.33
N GLN A 22 1.57 -13.44 10.25
CA GLN A 22 2.67 -12.58 9.84
C GLN A 22 2.27 -11.81 8.60
N THR A 23 2.68 -10.56 8.58
CA THR A 23 2.47 -9.64 7.48
C THR A 23 3.78 -9.32 6.80
N ASP A 24 3.74 -9.12 5.50
CA ASP A 24 4.91 -8.72 4.70
C ASP A 24 4.59 -7.47 3.86
N ILE A 25 5.63 -6.80 3.39
CA ILE A 25 5.55 -5.54 2.66
C ILE A 25 5.67 -5.82 1.16
N LEU A 26 4.72 -5.30 0.38
CA LEU A 26 4.70 -5.37 -1.08
C LEU A 26 5.64 -4.31 -1.68
N LYS A 27 6.58 -4.78 -2.51
CA LYS A 27 7.48 -3.94 -3.30
C LYS A 27 7.11 -4.03 -4.78
N VAL A 28 6.66 -2.91 -5.33
CA VAL A 28 6.35 -2.69 -6.73
C VAL A 28 7.65 -2.72 -7.54
N LYS A 29 7.78 -3.71 -8.43
CA LYS A 29 8.92 -3.86 -9.36
C LYS A 29 8.49 -3.74 -10.82
N SER A 30 7.20 -3.84 -11.12
CA SER A 30 6.67 -3.88 -12.49
C SER A 30 6.68 -2.52 -13.19
N GLN A 31 6.74 -1.42 -12.44
CA GLN A 31 6.62 -0.09 -13.01
C GLN A 31 7.21 0.99 -12.09
N ASN A 32 7.77 2.05 -12.70
CA ASN A 32 8.45 3.15 -12.02
C ASN A 32 7.89 4.54 -12.39
N LYS A 33 6.70 4.59 -13.02
CA LYS A 33 6.17 5.82 -13.64
C LYS A 33 4.89 6.33 -12.99
N HIS A 34 4.07 5.44 -12.45
CA HIS A 34 2.75 5.79 -11.94
C HIS A 34 2.76 5.78 -10.41
N PHE A 35 2.54 6.94 -9.83
CA PHE A 35 2.50 7.16 -8.39
C PHE A 35 1.08 7.52 -7.96
N ALA A 36 0.69 7.15 -6.74
CA ALA A 36 -0.59 7.53 -6.16
C ALA A 36 -0.41 8.29 -4.86
N ASN A 37 -1.05 9.46 -4.79
CA ASN A 37 -1.10 10.32 -3.61
C ASN A 37 0.29 10.71 -3.09
N ASP A 38 1.23 10.96 -4.00
CA ASP A 38 2.60 11.39 -3.71
C ASP A 38 2.84 12.72 -4.42
N LYS A 39 3.20 13.77 -3.67
CA LYS A 39 3.43 15.10 -4.23
C LYS A 39 4.70 15.14 -5.09
N ASP A 40 5.70 14.37 -4.69
CA ASP A 40 7.02 14.37 -5.33
C ASP A 40 7.17 13.22 -6.35
N ALA A 41 6.18 12.31 -6.40
CA ALA A 41 6.17 11.16 -7.31
C ALA A 41 7.46 10.31 -7.19
N GLU A 42 7.90 10.02 -5.96
CA GLU A 42 9.15 9.29 -5.71
C GLU A 42 8.95 7.95 -5.01
N LYS A 43 7.97 7.84 -4.10
CA LYS A 43 7.91 6.75 -3.12
C LYS A 43 6.67 5.89 -3.24
N LYS A 44 5.51 6.44 -3.61
CA LYS A 44 4.23 5.70 -3.62
C LYS A 44 3.85 5.17 -5.00
N LEU A 45 4.68 4.29 -5.55
CA LEU A 45 4.40 3.60 -6.81
C LEU A 45 3.12 2.76 -6.70
N ILE A 46 2.28 2.80 -7.74
CA ILE A 46 1.04 2.01 -7.79
C ILE A 46 1.36 0.54 -8.03
N ALA A 47 0.83 -0.35 -7.20
CA ALA A 47 0.98 -1.79 -7.41
C ALA A 47 0.04 -2.27 -8.53
N THR A 48 0.53 -3.17 -9.38
CA THR A 48 -0.24 -3.69 -10.52
C THR A 48 -0.36 -5.21 -10.50
N THR A 49 -1.27 -5.76 -11.31
CA THR A 49 -1.41 -7.22 -11.46
C THR A 49 -0.17 -7.92 -12.00
N LYS A 50 0.80 -7.16 -12.53
CA LYS A 50 2.09 -7.68 -13.00
C LYS A 50 3.11 -7.89 -11.87
N GLU A 51 2.75 -7.59 -10.62
CA GLU A 51 3.57 -7.90 -9.44
C GLU A 51 3.50 -9.40 -9.09
N THR A 52 4.08 -10.23 -9.97
CA THR A 52 4.20 -11.68 -9.81
C THR A 52 5.63 -12.08 -9.42
N GLY A 53 5.78 -13.22 -8.75
CA GLY A 53 7.06 -13.74 -8.27
C GLY A 53 7.36 -13.34 -6.84
N GLN A 54 8.63 -13.07 -6.55
CA GLN A 54 9.14 -12.61 -5.26
C GLN A 54 9.19 -11.08 -5.21
N THR A 55 8.01 -10.48 -5.02
CA THR A 55 7.82 -9.02 -4.94
C THR A 55 7.69 -8.53 -3.51
N LEU A 56 7.69 -9.43 -2.52
CA LEU A 56 7.64 -9.04 -1.12
C LEU A 56 9.05 -8.78 -0.57
N GLU A 57 9.14 -8.08 0.55
CA GLU A 57 10.42 -7.75 1.17
C GLU A 57 11.03 -8.96 1.89
N LYS A 58 10.26 -9.64 2.75
CA LYS A 58 10.73 -10.83 3.48
C LYS A 58 10.50 -12.12 2.70
N ASN A 59 9.60 -12.11 1.71
CA ASN A 59 9.21 -13.26 0.88
C ASN A 59 8.76 -14.48 1.71
N THR A 60 8.29 -14.24 2.93
CA THR A 60 7.80 -15.29 3.82
C THR A 60 6.73 -14.76 4.76
N PHE A 61 5.70 -15.58 4.97
CA PHE A 61 4.67 -15.35 5.97
C PHE A 61 4.85 -16.25 7.19
N GLY A 62 6.06 -16.75 7.45
CA GLY A 62 6.32 -17.72 8.51
C GLY A 62 6.08 -19.15 8.04
N ASN A 63 5.41 -19.96 8.85
CA ASN A 63 5.10 -21.35 8.54
C ASN A 63 3.75 -21.50 7.82
N CYS A 64 3.68 -22.34 6.79
CA CYS A 64 2.46 -22.57 6.02
C CYS A 64 1.71 -23.82 6.51
N LYS A 65 0.47 -23.65 7.00
CA LYS A 65 -0.41 -24.74 7.45
C LYS A 65 -0.71 -25.78 6.37
N LEU A 66 -0.61 -25.40 5.09
CA LEU A 66 -0.86 -26.28 3.95
C LEU A 66 0.35 -27.16 3.58
N GLN A 67 1.50 -27.00 4.26
CA GLN A 67 2.67 -27.83 4.07
C GLN A 67 3.09 -28.50 5.39
N PRO A 68 2.31 -29.49 5.88
CA PRO A 68 2.71 -30.26 7.05
C PRO A 68 3.99 -31.05 6.75
N THR A 69 4.89 -31.12 7.72
CA THR A 69 6.13 -31.92 7.68
C THR A 69 6.34 -32.52 9.05
N GLY A 70 5.87 -33.76 9.21
CA GLY A 70 5.88 -34.46 10.50
C GLY A 70 5.10 -33.68 11.56
N SER A 71 5.79 -33.25 12.62
CA SER A 71 5.23 -32.48 13.74
C SER A 71 5.27 -30.96 13.57
N SER A 72 5.73 -30.47 12.42
CA SER A 72 5.86 -29.03 12.12
C SER A 72 5.36 -28.70 10.72
N TYR A 73 5.46 -27.44 10.32
CA TYR A 73 5.07 -26.93 9.00
C TYR A 73 6.29 -26.37 8.27
N LYS A 74 6.31 -26.48 6.94
CA LYS A 74 7.40 -25.87 6.15
C LYS A 74 7.29 -24.33 6.17
N PRO A 75 8.45 -23.64 6.11
CA PRO A 75 8.46 -22.20 5.93
C PRO A 75 7.81 -21.83 4.58
N CYS A 76 6.91 -20.87 4.63
CA CYS A 76 6.19 -20.33 3.48
C CYS A 76 7.15 -19.59 2.56
N GLN A 77 7.16 -19.99 1.28
CA GLN A 77 7.76 -19.21 0.20
C GLN A 77 6.66 -18.37 -0.46
N ALA A 78 6.66 -17.07 -0.17
CA ALA A 78 5.63 -16.17 -0.65
C ALA A 78 5.89 -15.77 -2.12
N VAL A 79 5.59 -16.68 -3.03
CA VAL A 79 5.65 -16.46 -4.48
C VAL A 79 4.23 -16.19 -5.00
N ILE A 80 4.02 -15.01 -5.58
CA ILE A 80 2.72 -14.62 -6.12
C ILE A 80 2.63 -15.07 -7.58
N THR A 81 1.66 -15.92 -7.92
CA THR A 81 1.46 -16.39 -9.30
C THR A 81 0.54 -15.48 -10.09
N GLN A 82 -0.52 -14.99 -9.44
CA GLN A 82 -1.52 -14.13 -10.07
C GLN A 82 -2.25 -13.28 -9.03
N TRP A 83 -2.75 -12.13 -9.49
CA TRP A 83 -3.59 -11.22 -8.74
C TRP A 83 -5.01 -11.21 -9.30
N ASN A 84 -5.99 -11.34 -8.43
CA ASN A 84 -7.42 -11.27 -8.71
C ASN A 84 -8.05 -10.06 -8.03
N GLY A 85 -9.21 -9.62 -8.53
CA GLY A 85 -9.93 -8.48 -7.95
C GLY A 85 -9.24 -7.14 -8.15
N ALA A 86 -8.46 -7.00 -9.24
CA ALA A 86 -7.88 -5.73 -9.65
C ALA A 86 -8.92 -4.82 -10.31
N TYR A 87 -8.66 -3.52 -10.35
CA TYR A 87 -9.55 -2.56 -10.98
C TYR A 87 -9.48 -2.67 -12.50
N GLU A 88 -10.57 -3.12 -13.12
CA GLU A 88 -10.58 -3.48 -14.55
C GLU A 88 -10.74 -2.30 -15.51
N LYS A 89 -11.24 -1.16 -15.02
CA LYS A 89 -11.56 0.00 -15.88
C LYS A 89 -10.32 0.80 -16.29
N VAL A 90 -9.18 0.58 -15.63
CA VAL A 90 -7.94 1.31 -15.89
C VAL A 90 -6.79 0.33 -16.04
N THR A 91 -6.09 0.44 -17.17
CA THR A 91 -4.89 -0.31 -17.49
C THR A 91 -3.72 0.66 -17.56
N LEU A 92 -2.65 0.38 -16.82
CA LEU A 92 -1.44 1.19 -16.83
C LEU A 92 -0.62 0.93 -18.09
N SER A 93 0.37 1.80 -18.34
CA SER A 93 1.30 1.68 -19.48
C SER A 93 2.08 0.35 -19.50
N ASN A 94 2.18 -0.34 -18.36
CA ASN A 94 2.80 -1.66 -18.25
C ASN A 94 1.83 -2.83 -18.56
N GLN A 95 0.66 -2.53 -19.14
CA GLN A 95 -0.44 -3.48 -19.37
C GLN A 95 -0.98 -4.15 -18.08
N GLY A 96 -0.58 -3.64 -16.90
CA GLY A 96 -1.06 -4.09 -15.61
C GLY A 96 -2.34 -3.35 -15.20
N LYS A 97 -3.25 -4.05 -14.53
CA LYS A 97 -4.41 -3.44 -13.87
C LYS A 97 -4.02 -2.95 -12.49
N ILE A 98 -4.68 -1.90 -12.01
CA ILE A 98 -4.42 -1.31 -10.67
C ILE A 98 -4.92 -2.26 -9.58
N LEU A 99 -4.07 -2.54 -8.59
CA LEU A 99 -4.50 -3.27 -7.40
C LEU A 99 -5.26 -2.35 -6.44
N VAL A 100 -6.34 -2.87 -5.86
CA VAL A 100 -7.16 -2.21 -4.85
C VAL A 100 -7.13 -3.01 -3.55
N GLU A 101 -7.61 -2.46 -2.45
CA GLU A 101 -7.64 -3.14 -1.14
C GLU A 101 -8.31 -4.52 -1.16
N ASP A 102 -9.31 -4.71 -2.03
CA ASP A 102 -10.01 -6.00 -2.20
C ASP A 102 -9.24 -7.01 -3.06
N SER A 103 -8.14 -6.59 -3.69
CA SER A 103 -7.35 -7.46 -4.55
C SER A 103 -6.70 -8.58 -3.73
N LYS A 104 -6.72 -9.78 -4.29
CA LYS A 104 -6.19 -10.99 -3.65
C LYS A 104 -5.12 -11.61 -4.54
N ALA A 105 -4.09 -12.16 -3.90
CA ALA A 105 -3.01 -12.84 -4.57
C ALA A 105 -3.10 -14.36 -4.37
N THR A 106 -2.66 -15.08 -5.39
CA THR A 106 -2.57 -16.54 -5.41
C THR A 106 -1.13 -16.97 -5.17
N CYS A 107 -0.94 -18.01 -4.36
CA CYS A 107 0.33 -18.68 -4.12
C CYS A 107 0.23 -20.13 -4.64
N PRO A 108 1.29 -20.72 -5.21
CA PRO A 108 1.27 -22.10 -5.69
C PRO A 108 0.94 -23.12 -4.58
N ILE A 109 1.24 -22.78 -3.32
CA ILE A 109 0.99 -23.62 -2.15
C ILE A 109 -0.41 -23.37 -1.58
N GLY A 110 -0.81 -22.09 -1.49
CA GLY A 110 -2.06 -21.65 -0.86
C GLY A 110 -3.30 -21.82 -1.72
N GLY A 111 -3.14 -22.03 -3.02
CA GLY A 111 -4.23 -22.00 -3.98
C GLY A 111 -4.71 -20.57 -4.28
N PRO A 112 -5.85 -20.45 -5.00
CA PRO A 112 -6.39 -19.15 -5.41
C PRO A 112 -6.77 -18.27 -4.22
N ASP A 113 -6.49 -16.97 -4.32
CA ASP A 113 -6.95 -15.94 -3.37
C ASP A 113 -6.54 -16.14 -1.89
N CYS A 114 -5.38 -16.76 -1.67
CA CYS A 114 -4.87 -17.06 -0.34
C CYS A 114 -4.22 -15.85 0.38
N ILE A 115 -3.70 -14.89 -0.37
CA ILE A 115 -3.05 -13.67 0.14
C ILE A 115 -4.02 -12.49 -0.02
N THR A 116 -4.19 -11.71 1.03
CA THR A 116 -5.06 -10.51 1.05
C THR A 116 -4.26 -9.28 1.45
N VAL A 117 -4.64 -8.11 0.93
CA VAL A 117 -4.10 -6.83 1.38
C VAL A 117 -4.67 -6.49 2.75
N ASP A 118 -3.80 -6.17 3.70
CA ASP A 118 -4.18 -5.71 5.05
C ASP A 118 -4.16 -4.18 5.14
N LYS A 119 -3.12 -3.56 4.57
CA LYS A 119 -2.99 -2.11 4.47
C LYS A 119 -2.58 -1.72 3.06
N HIS A 120 -3.32 -0.79 2.45
CA HIS A 120 -3.08 -0.32 1.09
C HIS A 120 -1.79 0.52 0.96
N GLY A 121 -1.14 0.92 2.05
CA GLY A 121 0.15 1.63 2.06
C GLY A 121 0.06 3.12 1.74
N GLN A 122 -1.09 3.63 1.30
CA GLN A 122 -1.25 5.07 1.09
C GLN A 122 -1.30 5.80 2.43
N LYS A 123 -0.46 6.82 2.57
CA LYS A 123 -0.54 7.78 3.66
C LYS A 123 -1.16 9.05 3.12
N ALA A 124 -2.27 9.48 3.71
CA ALA A 124 -2.89 10.76 3.38
C ALA A 124 -1.93 11.88 3.78
N GLU A 125 -1.53 12.69 2.82
CA GLU A 125 -0.72 13.88 3.06
C GLU A 125 -1.62 15.10 2.97
N PRO A 126 -1.72 15.92 4.04
CA PRO A 126 -2.49 17.14 3.96
C PRO A 126 -1.90 18.04 2.86
N SER A 127 -2.75 18.47 1.93
CA SER A 127 -2.37 19.51 0.98
C SER A 127 -2.36 20.87 1.69
N LYS A 128 -1.69 21.87 1.09
CA LYS A 128 -1.75 23.25 1.60
C LYS A 128 -3.21 23.72 1.72
N GLN A 129 -4.07 23.33 0.79
CA GLN A 129 -5.50 23.65 0.84
C GLN A 129 -6.21 22.99 2.03
N ASN A 130 -5.85 21.75 2.39
CA ASN A 130 -6.40 21.10 3.59
C ASN A 130 -6.01 21.86 4.85
N VAL A 131 -4.79 22.40 4.92
CA VAL A 131 -4.33 23.20 6.05
C VAL A 131 -5.05 24.55 6.09
N ARG A 132 -5.27 25.22 4.94
CA ARG A 132 -6.05 26.47 4.86
C ARG A 132 -7.50 26.29 5.29
N ASN A 133 -8.12 25.16 4.92
CA ASN A 133 -9.52 24.87 5.24
C ASN A 133 -9.71 24.23 6.64
N ALA A 134 -8.63 23.88 7.35
CA ALA A 134 -8.74 23.27 8.67
C ALA A 134 -9.31 24.24 9.71
N ASN A 135 -10.09 23.76 10.67
CA ASN A 135 -10.53 24.60 11.79
C ASN A 135 -9.43 24.68 12.86
N ASP A 136 -8.95 25.89 13.13
CA ASP A 136 -7.80 26.11 14.03
C ASP A 136 -8.10 25.73 15.47
N MET A 137 -9.32 25.99 15.97
CA MET A 137 -9.69 25.60 17.33
C MET A 137 -9.64 24.09 17.50
N ILE A 138 -10.21 23.35 16.55
CA ILE A 138 -10.25 21.88 16.60
C ILE A 138 -8.83 21.31 16.45
N SER A 139 -8.05 21.85 15.52
CA SER A 139 -6.68 21.38 15.27
C SER A 139 -5.76 21.66 16.45
N ASN A 140 -5.86 22.84 17.08
CA ASN A 140 -5.09 23.19 18.29
C ASN A 140 -5.52 22.36 19.50
N GLN A 141 -6.78 21.91 19.57
CA GLN A 141 -7.24 21.00 20.63
C GLN A 141 -6.68 19.58 20.45
N ILE A 142 -6.62 19.10 19.20
CA ILE A 142 -6.07 17.77 18.89
C ILE A 142 -4.54 17.77 19.04
N ASN A 143 -3.87 18.85 18.63
CA ASN A 143 -2.42 18.99 18.72
C ASN A 143 -2.01 20.39 19.20
N PRO A 144 -2.01 20.63 20.52
CA PRO A 144 -1.69 21.95 21.10
C PRO A 144 -0.22 22.36 20.94
N LEU A 145 0.66 21.44 20.51
CA LEU A 145 2.07 21.75 20.21
C LEU A 145 2.26 22.41 18.84
N VAL A 146 1.24 22.37 17.98
CA VAL A 146 1.28 22.98 16.65
C VAL A 146 0.37 24.19 16.64
N ASN A 147 0.97 25.37 16.54
CA ASN A 147 0.22 26.59 16.26
C ASN A 147 -0.16 26.63 14.77
N MET A 148 -1.45 26.43 14.48
CA MET A 148 -1.95 26.40 13.10
C MET A 148 -1.81 27.73 12.35
N ALA A 149 -1.83 28.87 13.06
CA ALA A 149 -1.64 30.18 12.43
C ALA A 149 -0.19 30.33 11.91
N GLU A 150 0.79 30.08 12.78
CA GLU A 150 2.22 30.09 12.41
C GLU A 150 2.53 29.01 11.35
N PHE A 151 1.89 27.84 11.43
CA PHE A 151 2.06 26.78 10.44
C PHE A 151 1.52 27.16 9.06
N ARG A 152 0.42 27.94 8.97
CA ARG A 152 -0.09 28.46 7.69
C ARG A 152 0.83 29.50 7.08
N GLU A 153 1.31 30.46 7.86
CA GLU A 153 2.24 31.50 7.38
C GLU A 153 3.50 30.87 6.77
N ARG A 154 4.11 29.89 7.45
CA ARG A 154 5.26 29.15 6.91
C ARG A 154 5.00 28.45 5.57
N LEU A 155 3.78 28.00 5.33
CA LEU A 155 3.41 27.34 4.07
C LEU A 155 3.19 28.32 2.92
N GLU A 156 2.84 29.57 3.25
CA GLU A 156 2.61 30.67 2.30
C GLU A 156 3.93 31.36 1.93
N ASP A 157 4.86 31.55 2.87
CA ASP A 157 6.19 32.09 2.60
C ASP A 157 7.02 31.20 1.66
N HIS A 158 6.83 29.87 1.71
CA HIS A 158 7.49 28.96 0.77
C HIS A 158 7.01 29.13 -0.69
N ASP A 159 5.82 29.70 -0.93
CA ASP A 159 5.35 29.99 -2.30
C ASP A 159 5.85 31.36 -2.83
N SER A 160 6.36 32.24 -1.96
CA SER A 160 6.89 33.55 -2.37
C SER A 160 8.34 33.48 -2.88
N ILE A 161 9.07 32.41 -2.52
CA ILE A 161 10.46 32.15 -2.94
C ILE A 161 10.53 31.49 -4.34
N CYS A 162 9.45 30.91 -4.84
CA CYS A 162 9.37 30.31 -6.19
C CYS A 162 8.70 31.23 -7.23
N LYS A 163 8.86 32.55 -7.11
CA LYS A 163 8.56 33.51 -8.18
C LYS A 163 9.82 34.02 -8.83
#